data_AF-A0A4Q7QRQ7-F1
#
_entry.id   AF-A0A4Q7QRQ7-F1
#
_cell.length_a   1.000
_cell.length_b   1.000
_cell.length_c   1.000
_cell.angle_alpha   90.00
_cell.angle_beta   90.00
_cell.angle_gamma   90.00
#
_symmetry.space_group_name_H-M   'P 1'
#
loop_
_entity.id
_entity.type
_entity.pdbx_description
1 polymer ?
#
loop_
_entity_poly.entity_id
_entity_poly.type
_entity_poly.pdbx_seq_one_letter_code
_entity_poly.pdbx_strand_id
1 'polypeptide(L)' 'MSPSTDRMLNRVKALYLFIRKKGTVTTRELVEEFGTTQRTIQRDLNVLSYNNLVTSPARGMWETTAKKVKVS' A
#
# COMPACT_ATOMS: atom_id res chain seq x y z
N MET A 1 12.46 14.22 9.31
CA MET A 1 11.17 14.65 8.72
C MET A 1 10.23 15.03 9.86
N SER A 2 9.04 15.56 9.59
CA SER A 2 8.07 15.78 10.67
C SER A 2 7.57 14.41 11.20
N PRO A 3 7.21 14.29 12.49
CA PRO A 3 6.67 13.04 13.05
C PRO A 3 5.41 12.52 12.31
N SER A 4 4.66 13.42 11.67
CA SER A 4 3.49 13.07 10.87
C SER A 4 3.89 12.48 9.51
N THR A 5 4.95 12.98 8.89
CA THR A 5 5.51 12.44 7.64
C THR A 5 6.09 11.04 7.85
N ASP A 6 6.83 10.83 8.95
CA ASP A 6 7.43 9.53 9.25
C ASP A 6 6.37 8.44 9.49
N ARG A 7 5.31 8.77 10.23
CA ARG A 7 4.16 7.86 10.42
C ARG A 7 3.48 7.48 9.11
N MET A 8 3.28 8.44 8.20
CA MET A 8 2.70 8.18 6.89
C MET A 8 3.61 7.26 6.05
N LEU A 9 4.91 7.54 6.01
CA LEU A 9 5.87 6.74 5.24
C LEU A 9 5.97 5.31 5.76
N ASN A 10 5.99 5.13 7.09
CA ASN A 10 6.00 3.80 7.70
C ASN A 10 4.74 3.01 7.35
N ARG A 11 3.57 3.66 7.34
CA ARG A 11 2.31 3.02 6.94
C ARG A 11 2.33 2.61 5.46
N VAL A 12 2.77 3.49 4.56
CA VAL A 12 2.89 3.20 3.12
C VAL A 12 3.82 2.00 2.88
N LYS A 13 4.96 1.92 3.58
CA LYS A 13 5.89 0.79 3.50
C LYS A 13 5.25 -0.51 4.01
N ALA A 14 4.60 -0.46 5.16
CA ALA A 14 3.93 -1.62 5.74
C ALA A 14 2.82 -2.15 4.81
N LEU A 15 2.05 -1.26 4.19
CA LEU A 15 1.01 -1.61 3.23
C LEU A 15 1.58 -2.30 1.99
N TYR A 16 2.68 -1.79 1.42
CA TYR A 16 3.38 -2.46 0.33
C TYR A 16 3.87 -3.86 0.70
N LEU A 17 4.50 -4.03 1.87
CA LEU A 17 5.01 -5.32 2.33
C LEU A 17 3.89 -6.33 2.56
N PHE A 18 2.75 -5.87 3.07
CA PHE A 18 1.56 -6.71 3.23
C PHE A 18 1.04 -7.24 1.89
N ILE A 19 0.84 -6.35 0.90
CA ILE A 19 0.43 -6.74 -0.45
C ILE A 19 1.45 -7.72 -1.04
N ARG A 20 2.76 -7.42 -0.93
CA ARG A 20 3.82 -8.29 -1.45
C ARG A 20 3.78 -9.70 -0.84
N LYS A 21 3.46 -9.82 0.45
CA LYS A 21 3.39 -11.10 1.17
C LYS A 21 2.14 -11.89 0.82
N LYS A 22 0.99 -11.20 0.68
CA LYS A 22 -0.32 -11.82 0.45
C LYS A 22 -0.63 -12.06 -1.04
N GLY A 23 0.01 -11.33 -1.94
CA GLY A 23 -0.25 -11.34 -3.37
C GLY A 23 -1.29 -10.29 -3.75
N THR A 24 -2.45 -10.73 -4.23
CA THR A 24 -3.57 -9.85 -4.57
C THR A 24 -4.46 -9.65 -3.34
N VAL A 25 -4.80 -8.40 -3.04
CA VAL A 25 -5.65 -8.02 -1.89
C VAL A 25 -6.74 -7.06 -2.31
N THR A 26 -7.78 -6.94 -1.49
CA THR A 26 -8.82 -5.92 -1.68
C THR A 26 -8.60 -4.70 -0.80
N THR A 27 -9.18 -3.58 -1.21
CA THR A 27 -9.16 -2.33 -0.43
C THR A 27 -9.83 -2.52 0.95
N ARG A 28 -10.83 -3.40 1.04
CA ARG A 28 -11.51 -3.72 2.31
C ARG A 28 -10.61 -4.49 3.26
N GLU A 29 -9.89 -5.49 2.77
CA GLU A 29 -8.91 -6.23 3.60
C GLU A 29 -7.82 -5.29 4.13
N LEU A 30 -7.36 -4.33 3.33
CA LEU A 30 -6.39 -3.33 3.77
C LEU A 30 -6.97 -2.40 4.85
N VAL A 31 -8.25 -2.03 4.76
CA VAL A 31 -8.93 -1.24 5.78
C VAL A 31 -9.02 -2.01 7.11
N GLU A 32 -9.40 -3.28 7.04
CA GLU A 32 -9.55 -4.16 8.21
C GLU A 32 -8.18 -4.44 8.87
N GLU A 33 -7.15 -4.79 8.08
CA GLU A 33 -5.80 -5.09 8.58
C GLU A 33 -5.13 -3.88 9.24
N PHE A 34 -5.25 -2.69 8.64
CA PHE A 34 -4.54 -1.49 9.10
C PHE A 34 -5.39 -0.61 10.05
N GLY A 35 -6.64 -1.01 10.33
CA GLY A 35 -7.53 -0.29 11.24
C GLY A 35 -7.72 1.18 10.89
N THR A 36 -7.78 1.52 9.59
CA THR A 36 -7.87 2.91 9.12
C THR A 36 -8.94 3.08 8.04
N THR A 37 -9.23 4.32 7.66
CA THR A 37 -10.29 4.61 6.70
C THR A 37 -9.91 4.22 5.27
N GLN A 38 -10.92 3.90 4.45
CA GLN A 38 -10.73 3.66 3.02
C GLN A 38 -10.03 4.83 2.31
N ARG A 39 -10.33 6.08 2.70
CA ARG A 39 -9.66 7.28 2.16
C ARG A 39 -8.16 7.27 2.43
N THR A 40 -7.75 6.86 3.65
CA THR A 40 -6.33 6.75 4.03
C THR A 40 -5.64 5.67 3.21
N ILE A 41 -6.24 4.48 3.12
CA ILE A 41 -5.72 3.36 2.33
C ILE A 41 -5.57 3.77 0.87
N GLN A 42 -6.59 4.40 0.29
CA GLN A 42 -6.53 4.85 -1.11
C GLN A 42 -5.43 5.89 -1.35
N ARG A 43 -5.20 6.81 -0.41
CA ARG A 43 -4.10 7.78 -0.50
C ARG A 43 -2.74 7.08 -0.48
N ASP A 44 -2.56 6.10 0.39
CA ASP A 44 -1.30 5.34 0.47
C ASP A 44 -1.08 4.49 -0.78
N LEU A 45 -2.13 3.84 -1.29
CA LEU A 45 -2.12 3.10 -2.55
C LEU A 45 -1.79 3.99 -3.75
N ASN A 46 -2.30 5.22 -3.78
CA ASN A 46 -1.97 6.19 -4.83
C ASN A 46 -0.48 6.54 -4.81
N VAL A 47 0.15 6.67 -3.63
CA VAL A 47 1.60 6.87 -3.51
C VAL A 47 2.36 5.67 -4.08
N LEU A 48 1.96 4.45 -3.72
CA LEU A 48 2.60 3.23 -4.24
C LEU A 48 2.41 3.08 -5.76
N SER A 49 1.21 3.34 -6.26
CA SER A 49 0.84 3.24 -7.68
C SER A 49 1.58 4.27 -8.53
N TYR A 50 1.67 5.51 -8.07
CA TYR A 50 2.46 6.57 -8.70
C TYR A 50 3.95 6.19 -8.84
N ASN A 51 4.46 5.40 -7.90
CA ASN A 51 5.84 4.89 -7.92
C ASN A 51 5.99 3.54 -8.65
N ASN A 52 4.94 3.04 -9.32
CA ASN A 52 4.88 1.75 -9.99
C ASN A 52 5.20 0.56 -9.07
N LEU A 53 4.83 0.64 -7.79
CA LEU A 53 5.05 -0.43 -6.81
C LEU A 53 3.85 -1.38 -6.71
N VAL A 54 2.65 -0.87 -6.98
CA VAL A 54 1.40 -1.65 -7.01
C VAL A 54 0.59 -1.31 -8.25
N THR A 55 -0.26 -2.24 -8.67
CA THR A 55 -1.22 -2.09 -9.75
C THR A 55 -2.59 -2.63 -9.32
N SER A 56 -3.64 -2.27 -10.06
CA SER A 56 -5.02 -2.70 -9.80
C SER A 56 -5.51 -3.61 -10.94
N PRO A 57 -5.47 -4.94 -10.78
CA PRO A 57 -5.91 -5.88 -11.83
C PRO A 57 -7.43 -5.84 -12.04
N ALA A 58 -8.18 -5.47 -11.01
CA ALA A 58 -9.62 -5.25 -11.05
C ALA A 58 -10.01 -4.17 -10.02
N ARG A 59 -11.19 -3.56 -10.18
CA ARG A 59 -11.66 -2.47 -9.32
C ARG A 59 -11.60 -2.88 -7.84
N GLY A 60 -10.82 -2.13 -7.06
CA GLY A 60 -10.67 -2.33 -5.63
C GLY A 60 -9.71 -3.45 -5.22
N MET A 61 -9.11 -4.16 -6.19
CA MET A 61 -8.05 -5.14 -6.00
C MET A 61 -6.69 -4.52 -6.27
N TRP A 62 -5.66 -4.99 -5.56
CA TRP A 62 -4.31 -4.49 -5.62
C TRP A 62 -3.29 -5.61 -5.50
N GLU A 63 -2.24 -5.53 -6.29
CA GLU A 63 -1.09 -6.44 -6.24
C GLU A 63 0.22 -5.68 -6.49
N THR A 64 1.36 -6.25 -6.11
CA THR A 64 2.66 -5.64 -6.39
C THR A 64 3.07 -5.82 -7.84
N THR A 65 3.80 -4.86 -8.39
CA THR A 65 4.43 -5.01 -9.71
C THR A 65 5.71 -5.86 -9.64
N ALA A 66 6.26 -6.22 -10.80
CA ALA A 66 7.56 -6.88 -10.91
C ALA A 66 8.78 -5.96 -10.67
N LYS A 67 8.55 -4.68 -10.32
CA LYS A 67 9.62 -3.70 -10.09
C LYS A 67 10.52 -4.18 -8.94
N LYS A 68 11.82 -4.29 -9.19
CA LYS A 68 12.80 -4.64 -8.15
C LYS A 68 12.91 -3.50 -7.14
N VAL A 69 12.67 -3.81 -5.86
CA VAL A 69 12.77 -2.86 -4.75
C VAL A 69 13.78 -3.39 -3.74
N LYS A 70 14.70 -2.53 -3.28
CA LYS A 70 15.53 -2.83 -2.12
C LYS A 70 14.72 -2.59 -0.86
N VAL A 71 14.55 -3.63 -0.05
CA VAL A 71 14.01 -3.50 1.30
C VAL A 71 15.21 -3.30 2.22
N SER A 72 15.28 -2.16 2.91
CA SER A 72 16.34 -1.80 3.85
C SER A 72 15.72 -1.30 5.14
#